data_AF-A0A933L045-F1
#
_entry.id   AF-A0A933L045-F1
#
_cell.length_a   1.000
_cell.length_b   1.000
_cell.length_c   1.000
_cell.angle_alpha   90.00
_cell.angle_beta   90.00
_cell.angle_gamma   90.00
#
_symmetry.space_group_name_H-M   'P 1'
#
loop_
_entity.id
_entity.type
_entity.pdbx_description
1 polymer ?
#
loop_
_entity_poly.entity_id
_entity_poly.type
_entity_poly.pdbx_seq_one_letter_code
_entity_poly.pdbx_strand_id
1 'polypeptide(L)'
;MPSLLKQLENLDLPKVEPLALPEAVKLMAGRLGLEVMLTCRDVPEQYEITKDGASSGYVRVRWGGMSVDYPEAGDEELYEGSVDGFGGFTDHEREAKLLLALGLIAARMMRA
;
A
#
# COMPACT_ATOMS: atom_id res chain seq x y z
N MET A 1 11.06 22.92 -37.61
CA MET A 1 9.99 22.79 -36.60
C MET A 1 10.57 22.01 -35.43
N PRO A 2 10.44 22.45 -34.17
CA PRO A 2 10.84 21.64 -33.02
C PRO A 2 10.07 20.32 -33.05
N SER A 3 10.71 19.22 -32.63
CA SER A 3 10.05 17.92 -32.56
C SER A 3 8.87 17.98 -31.58
N LEU A 4 7.85 17.18 -31.83
CA LEU A 4 6.67 17.04 -30.94
C LEU A 4 7.09 16.80 -29.48
N LEU A 5 8.14 16.00 -29.27
CA LEU A 5 8.76 15.74 -27.97
C LEU A 5 9.24 17.02 -27.28
N LYS A 6 9.99 17.88 -27.97
CA LYS A 6 10.43 19.17 -27.42
C LYS A 6 9.27 20.11 -27.14
N GLN A 7 8.16 20.00 -27.87
CA GLN A 7 6.97 20.80 -27.60
C GLN A 7 6.23 20.30 -26.36
N LEU A 8 6.16 18.97 -26.15
CA LEU A 8 5.56 18.35 -24.97
C LEU A 8 6.37 18.61 -23.70
N GLU A 9 7.70 18.57 -23.77
CA GLU A 9 8.59 18.85 -22.63
C GLU A 9 8.47 20.29 -22.11
N ASN A 10 8.06 21.23 -22.96
CA ASN A 10 7.84 22.63 -22.60
C ASN A 10 6.43 22.91 -22.06
N LEU A 11 5.55 21.91 -22.02
CA LEU A 11 4.26 22.03 -21.35
C LEU A 11 4.48 21.90 -19.85
N ASP A 12 4.07 22.91 -19.10
CA ASP A 12 3.98 22.87 -17.63
C ASP A 12 2.80 21.97 -17.22
N LEU A 13 2.93 20.67 -17.51
CA LEU A 13 1.90 19.69 -17.20
C LEU A 13 1.84 19.51 -15.68
N PRO A 14 0.64 19.49 -15.08
CA PRO A 14 0.51 19.16 -13.67
C PRO A 14 1.09 17.77 -13.43
N LYS A 15 2.10 17.70 -12.56
CA LYS A 15 2.57 16.42 -12.03
C LYS A 15 1.45 15.88 -11.16
N VAL A 16 0.71 14.91 -11.67
CA VAL A 16 -0.25 14.17 -10.85
C VAL A 16 0.55 13.49 -9.77
N GLU A 17 0.33 13.87 -8.52
CA GLU A 17 0.95 13.18 -7.40
C GLU A 17 0.61 11.68 -7.49
N PRO A 18 1.57 10.79 -7.20
CA PRO A 18 1.30 9.36 -7.21
C PRO A 18 0.10 9.04 -6.32
N LEU A 19 -0.54 7.91 -6.63
CA LEU A 19 -1.71 7.40 -5.95
C LEU A 19 -1.61 7.61 -4.42
N ALA A 20 -2.40 8.56 -3.91
CA ALA A 20 -2.35 8.89 -2.49
C ALA A 20 -2.98 7.76 -1.68
N LEU A 21 -2.39 7.42 -0.53
CA LEU A 21 -3.03 6.55 0.46
C LEU A 21 -4.44 7.11 0.78
N PRO A 22 -5.48 6.26 0.84
CA PRO A 22 -6.82 6.72 1.22
C PRO A 22 -6.81 7.40 2.60
N GLU A 23 -7.59 8.47 2.77
CA GLU A 23 -7.61 9.27 4.00
C GLU A 23 -8.00 8.45 5.23
N ALA A 24 -8.92 7.50 5.10
CA ALA A 24 -9.29 6.62 6.20
C ALA A 24 -8.12 5.74 6.66
N VAL A 25 -7.28 5.27 5.73
CA VAL A 25 -6.10 4.46 6.02
C VAL A 25 -5.08 5.29 6.79
N LYS A 26 -4.80 6.53 6.36
CA LYS A 26 -3.90 7.44 7.08
C LYS A 26 -4.39 7.71 8.50
N LEU A 27 -5.68 8.03 8.65
CA LEU A 27 -6.29 8.28 9.95
C LEU A 27 -6.18 7.07 10.88
N MET A 28 -6.48 5.87 10.38
CA MET A 28 -6.43 4.64 11.17
C MET A 28 -5.00 4.24 11.53
N ALA A 29 -4.07 4.34 10.60
CA ALA A 29 -2.65 4.11 10.87
C ALA A 29 -2.15 5.05 11.98
N GLY A 30 -2.46 6.35 11.90
CA GLY A 30 -2.12 7.31 12.94
C GLY A 30 -2.73 6.98 14.31
N ARG A 31 -3.98 6.50 14.36
CA ARG A 31 -4.61 6.04 15.61
C ARG A 31 -3.96 4.81 16.22
N LEU A 32 -3.38 3.94 15.39
CA LEU A 32 -2.69 2.73 15.82
C LEU A 32 -1.19 2.97 16.13
N GLY A 33 -0.69 4.18 15.86
CA GLY A 33 0.73 4.50 15.94
C GLY A 33 1.54 3.77 14.85
N LEU A 34 0.94 3.55 13.69
CA LEU A 34 1.57 2.91 12.54
C LEU A 34 1.83 3.93 11.44
N GLU A 35 2.92 3.73 10.70
CA GLU A 35 3.21 4.42 9.46
C GLU A 35 3.04 3.45 8.30
N VAL A 36 2.43 3.91 7.21
CA VAL A 36 2.20 3.10 6.00
C VAL A 36 2.91 3.74 4.84
N MET A 37 3.84 3.01 4.24
CA MET A 37 4.62 3.45 3.10
C MET A 37 4.32 2.59 1.88
N LEU A 38 3.82 3.21 0.81
CA LEU A 38 3.71 2.57 -0.51
C LEU A 38 5.12 2.43 -1.11
N THR A 39 5.64 1.21 -1.20
CA THR A 39 7.01 0.94 -1.70
C THR A 39 7.04 0.62 -3.19
N CYS A 40 5.97 0.02 -3.70
CA CYS A 40 5.77 -0.22 -5.12
C CYS A 40 4.29 -0.03 -5.46
N ARG A 41 3.99 0.77 -6.48
CA ARG A 41 2.61 1.10 -6.86
C ARG A 41 1.90 0.01 -7.66
N ASP A 42 2.64 -0.76 -8.46
CA ASP A 42 2.05 -1.68 -9.42
C ASP A 42 2.98 -2.88 -9.70
N VAL A 43 2.41 -4.10 -9.69
CA VAL A 43 2.97 -5.39 -10.16
C VAL A 43 4.34 -5.78 -9.56
N PRO A 44 4.42 -6.08 -8.25
CA PRO A 44 3.32 -6.09 -7.29
C PRO A 44 3.18 -4.76 -6.54
N GLU A 45 1.94 -4.34 -6.30
CA GLU A 45 1.65 -3.26 -5.35
C GLU A 45 2.02 -3.70 -3.93
N GLN A 46 2.74 -2.86 -3.20
CA GLN A 46 3.38 -3.22 -1.93
C GLN A 46 3.36 -2.08 -0.93
N TYR A 47 3.12 -2.43 0.32
CA TYR A 47 3.17 -1.51 1.45
C TYR A 47 4.03 -2.06 2.56
N GLU A 48 4.90 -1.21 3.09
CA GLU A 48 5.62 -1.43 4.34
C GLU A 48 4.88 -0.72 5.47
N ILE A 49 4.72 -1.40 6.60
CA ILE A 49 4.06 -0.88 7.80
C ILE A 49 5.06 -0.89 8.92
N THR A 50 5.33 0.28 9.51
CA THR A 50 6.28 0.43 10.61
C THR A 50 5.61 0.99 11.86
N LYS A 51 6.20 0.72 13.02
CA LYS A 51 5.87 1.36 14.30
C LYS A 51 7.14 1.82 14.96
N ASP A 52 7.20 3.11 15.32
CA ASP A 52 8.37 3.71 15.98
C ASP A 52 9.70 3.43 15.22
N GLY A 53 9.62 3.35 13.89
CA GLY A 53 10.76 3.05 13.01
C GLY A 53 11.13 1.56 12.85
N ALA A 54 10.42 0.64 13.49
CA ALA A 54 10.62 -0.81 13.34
C ALA A 54 9.54 -1.44 12.44
N SER A 55 9.92 -2.46 11.64
CA SER A 55 8.96 -3.19 10.82
C SER A 55 7.88 -3.83 11.68
N SER A 56 6.63 -3.64 11.29
CA SER A 56 5.44 -4.10 11.99
C SER A 56 4.40 -4.71 11.06
N GLY A 57 4.69 -4.80 9.77
CA GLY A 57 3.90 -5.58 8.84
C GLY A 57 4.19 -5.23 7.40
N TYR A 58 3.69 -6.07 6.51
CA TYR A 58 3.90 -5.94 5.08
C TYR A 58 2.66 -6.38 4.32
N VAL A 59 2.27 -5.62 3.29
CA VAL A 59 1.17 -5.97 2.39
C VAL A 59 1.71 -6.10 0.98
N ARG A 60 1.31 -7.17 0.28
CA ARG A 60 1.68 -7.39 -1.11
C ARG A 60 0.49 -7.86 -1.92
N VAL A 61 0.30 -7.26 -3.10
CA VAL A 61 -0.74 -7.63 -4.05
C VAL A 61 -0.11 -8.22 -5.30
N ARG A 62 -0.44 -9.48 -5.61
CA ARG A 62 0.12 -10.22 -6.74
C ARG A 62 -0.93 -11.13 -7.36
N TRP A 63 -1.07 -11.07 -8.68
CA TRP A 63 -1.86 -12.03 -9.48
C TRP A 63 -3.31 -12.23 -9.01
N GLY A 64 -3.98 -11.18 -8.54
CA GLY A 64 -5.35 -11.29 -8.03
C GLY A 64 -5.45 -11.74 -6.57
N GLY A 65 -4.32 -11.88 -5.88
CA GLY A 65 -4.25 -12.14 -4.45
C GLY A 65 -3.57 -10.99 -3.69
N MET A 66 -3.85 -10.91 -2.39
CA MET A 66 -3.12 -10.12 -1.41
C MET A 66 -2.62 -11.02 -0.28
N SER A 67 -1.43 -10.72 0.23
CA SER A 67 -0.92 -11.27 1.50
C SER A 67 -0.68 -10.14 2.51
N VAL A 68 -0.84 -10.45 3.79
CA VAL A 68 -0.47 -9.59 4.93
C VAL A 68 0.47 -10.39 5.82
N ASP A 69 1.71 -9.93 5.96
CA ASP A 69 2.75 -10.59 6.74
C ASP A 69 3.14 -9.75 7.97
N TYR A 70 3.66 -10.39 9.01
CA TYR A 70 4.18 -9.76 10.23
C TYR A 70 5.46 -10.44 10.74
N PRO A 71 6.43 -9.68 11.29
CA PRO A 71 6.58 -8.23 11.15
C PRO A 71 7.11 -7.85 9.77
N GLU A 72 7.75 -8.78 9.05
CA GLU A 72 8.34 -8.57 7.73
C GLU A 72 7.75 -9.53 6.70
N ALA A 73 8.03 -9.24 5.43
CA ALA A 73 7.57 -10.04 4.31
C ALA A 73 8.03 -11.50 4.41
N GLY A 74 7.10 -12.45 4.43
CA GLY A 74 7.38 -13.89 4.48
C GLY A 74 7.70 -14.48 5.85
N ASP A 75 7.59 -13.71 6.94
CA ASP A 75 7.77 -14.22 8.31
C ASP A 75 6.53 -15.00 8.80
N GLU A 76 5.51 -14.29 9.31
CA GLU A 76 4.23 -14.86 9.73
C GLU A 76 3.10 -14.31 8.84
N GLU A 77 2.46 -15.18 8.07
CA GLU A 77 1.30 -14.81 7.27
C GLU A 77 0.07 -14.63 8.18
N LEU A 78 -0.42 -13.40 8.28
CA LEU A 78 -1.64 -13.07 9.01
C LEU A 78 -2.90 -13.25 8.15
N TYR A 79 -2.76 -13.13 6.83
CA TYR A 79 -3.85 -13.25 5.88
C TYR A 79 -3.38 -13.51 4.45
N GLU A 80 -4.09 -14.39 3.76
CA GLU A 80 -4.05 -14.56 2.31
C GLU A 80 -5.49 -14.49 1.77
N GLY A 81 -5.71 -13.74 0.68
CA GLY A 81 -7.05 -13.64 0.09
C GLY A 81 -7.06 -12.99 -1.28
N SER A 82 -8.21 -13.02 -1.95
CA SER A 82 -8.36 -12.47 -3.30
C SER A 82 -8.57 -10.96 -3.31
N VAL A 83 -8.16 -10.33 -4.41
CA VAL A 83 -8.45 -8.95 -4.79
C VAL A 83 -9.04 -8.91 -6.20
N ASP A 84 -9.73 -7.82 -6.54
CA ASP A 84 -10.31 -7.65 -7.86
C ASP A 84 -9.26 -7.27 -8.92
N GLY A 85 -8.20 -6.57 -8.51
CA GLY A 85 -7.15 -6.11 -9.41
C GLY A 85 -6.04 -7.13 -9.69
N PHE A 86 -5.36 -6.99 -10.84
CA PHE A 86 -4.28 -7.90 -11.25
C PHE A 86 -2.90 -7.32 -10.93
N GLY A 87 -2.40 -7.61 -9.72
CA GLY A 87 -1.07 -7.13 -9.26
C GLY A 87 -1.09 -5.77 -8.57
N GLY A 88 -2.28 -5.23 -8.31
CA GLY A 88 -2.56 -4.05 -7.49
C GLY A 88 -4.03 -4.05 -7.09
N PHE A 89 -4.41 -3.27 -6.09
CA PHE A 89 -5.81 -3.10 -5.74
C PHE A 89 -6.53 -2.25 -6.79
N THR A 90 -7.82 -2.51 -6.97
CA THR A 90 -8.73 -1.54 -7.59
C THR A 90 -9.05 -0.39 -6.64
N ASP A 91 -9.48 0.75 -7.17
CA ASP A 91 -9.77 1.93 -6.34
C ASP A 91 -10.92 1.71 -5.35
N HIS A 92 -11.90 0.86 -5.68
CA HIS A 92 -13.04 0.59 -4.79
C HIS A 92 -12.72 -0.37 -3.64
N GLU A 93 -11.69 -1.22 -3.75
CA GLU A 93 -11.34 -2.19 -2.71
C GLU A 93 -10.15 -1.75 -1.84
N ARG A 94 -9.26 -0.90 -2.39
CA ARG A 94 -7.97 -0.53 -1.77
C ARG A 94 -8.11 -0.07 -0.32
N GLU A 95 -9.03 0.86 -0.06
CA GLU A 95 -9.25 1.38 1.30
C GLU A 95 -9.67 0.25 2.26
N ALA A 96 -10.66 -0.57 1.90
CA ALA A 96 -11.14 -1.65 2.74
C ALA A 96 -10.06 -2.72 2.99
N LYS A 97 -9.27 -3.07 1.97
CA LYS A 97 -8.20 -4.07 2.08
C LYS A 97 -7.03 -3.59 2.94
N LEU A 98 -6.64 -2.32 2.82
CA LEU A 98 -5.61 -1.73 3.67
C LEU A 98 -6.07 -1.59 5.13
N LEU A 99 -7.33 -1.21 5.36
CA LEU A 99 -7.90 -1.17 6.71
C LEU A 99 -7.94 -2.56 7.36
N LEU A 100 -8.26 -3.61 6.60
CA LEU A 100 -8.16 -5.00 7.06
C LEU A 100 -6.73 -5.34 7.49
N ALA A 101 -5.74 -5.03 6.65
CA ALA A 101 -4.33 -5.31 6.95
C ALA A 101 -3.87 -4.61 8.25
N LEU A 102 -4.20 -3.33 8.42
CA LEU A 102 -3.89 -2.59 9.65
C LEU A 102 -4.54 -3.20 10.89
N GLY A 103 -5.79 -3.67 10.77
CA GLY A 103 -6.49 -4.35 11.85
C GLY A 103 -5.82 -5.66 12.27
N LEU A 104 -5.39 -6.48 11.28
CA LEU A 104 -4.70 -7.74 11.52
C LEU A 104 -3.35 -7.52 12.20
N ILE A 105 -2.55 -6.60 11.68
CA ILE A 105 -1.26 -6.20 12.25
C ILE A 105 -1.43 -5.72 13.69
N ALA A 106 -2.36 -4.79 13.94
CA ALA A 106 -2.62 -4.29 15.29
C ALA A 106 -3.07 -5.41 16.24
N ALA A 107 -3.98 -6.29 15.80
CA ALA A 107 -4.41 -7.43 16.60
C ALA A 107 -3.26 -8.40 16.92
N ARG A 108 -2.34 -8.62 15.98
CA ARG A 108 -1.16 -9.46 16.17
C ARG A 108 -0.19 -8.85 17.18
N MET A 109 0.01 -7.54 17.15
CA MET A 109 0.87 -6.81 18.10
C MET A 109 0.31 -6.84 19.52
N MET A 110 -1.01 -6.83 19.69
CA MET A 110 -1.65 -6.92 21.02
C MET A 110 -1.54 -8.32 21.65
N ARG A 111 -1.17 -9.34 20.88
CA ARG A 111 -0.95 -10.71 21.36
C ARG A 111 0.51 -11.00 21.72
N ALA A 112 1.42 -10.07 21.43
CA ALA A 112 2.86 -10.20 21.68
C ALA A 112 3.25 -9.86 23.12
#